data_AF-A0A3B8IEZ6-F1
#
_entry.id   AF-A0A3B8IEZ6-F1
#
_cell.length_a   1.000
_cell.length_b   1.000
_cell.length_c   1.000
_cell.angle_alpha   90.00
_cell.angle_beta   90.00
_cell.angle_gamma   90.00
#
_symmetry.space_group_name_H-M   'P 1'
#
loop_
_entity.id
_entity.type
_entity.pdbx_description
1 polymer ?
#
loop_
_entity_poly.entity_id
_entity_poly.type
_entity_poly.pdbx_seq_one_letter_code
_entity_poly.pdbx_strand_id
1 'polypeptide(L)' 'MKTTRIQFFGLCLLLLGAVAFPSWAQVGPVLWQEDFTRIDANVWTFETGNGDWGWGNGELEYYQTD' A
#
# COMPACT_ATOMS: atom_id res chain seq x y z
N MET A 1 -40.94 27.61 20.08
CA MET A 1 -40.06 27.95 18.92
C MET A 1 -38.62 28.34 19.30
N LYS A 2 -38.32 28.85 20.51
CA LYS A 2 -36.94 29.23 20.89
C LYS A 2 -36.08 28.04 21.36
N THR A 3 -36.67 27.07 22.06
CA THR A 3 -35.99 25.89 22.62
C THR A 3 -35.51 24.91 21.55
N THR A 4 -36.31 24.67 20.51
CA THR A 4 -35.96 23.76 19.40
C THR A 4 -34.74 24.25 18.60
N ARG A 5 -34.57 25.57 18.45
CA ARG A 5 -33.42 26.17 17.75
C ARG A 5 -32.11 26.01 18.53
N ILE A 6 -32.16 26.12 19.86
CA ILE A 6 -31.00 25.92 20.75
C ILE A 6 -30.60 24.43 20.78
N GLN A 7 -31.57 23.52 20.81
CA GLN A 7 -31.32 22.08 20.76
C GLN A 7 -30.70 21.65 19.42
N PHE A 8 -31.17 22.22 18.30
CA PHE A 8 -30.60 21.94 16.98
C PHE A 8 -29.16 22.45 16.86
N PHE A 9 -28.89 23.63 17.41
CA PHE A 9 -27.55 24.22 17.41
C PHE A 9 -26.58 23.42 18.30
N GLY A 10 -27.05 22.97 19.48
CA GLY A 10 -26.31 22.09 20.36
C GLY A 10 -26.02 20.72 19.72
N LEU A 11 -26.98 20.15 18.99
CA LEU A 11 -26.80 18.90 18.25
C LEU A 11 -25.77 19.05 17.12
N CYS A 12 -25.82 20.15 16.36
CA CYS A 12 -24.82 20.44 15.32
C CYS A 12 -23.40 20.59 15.90
N LEU A 13 -23.24 21.29 17.03
CA LEU A 13 -21.95 21.41 17.71
C LEU A 13 -21.41 20.07 18.20
N LEU A 14 -22.28 19.19 18.69
CA LEU A 14 -21.92 17.86 19.16
C LEU A 14 -21.54 16.92 18.01
N LEU A 15 -22.22 17.02 16.86
CA LEU A 15 -21.89 16.29 15.63
C LEU A 15 -20.58 16.78 15.00
N LEU A 16 -20.29 18.08 15.02
CA LEU A 16 -19.03 18.66 14.51
C LEU A 16 -17.81 18.21 15.34
N GLY A 17 -17.95 18.09 16.67
CA GLY A 17 -16.89 17.55 17.52
C GLY A 17 -16.62 16.06 17.32
N ALA A 18 -17.64 15.27 16.96
CA ALA A 18 -17.52 13.83 16.76
C ALA A 18 -16.86 13.41 15.43
N VAL A 19 -16.74 14.32 14.45
CA VAL A 19 -16.08 14.06 13.16
C VAL A 19 -14.68 14.65 13.05
N ALA A 20 -14.24 15.41 14.06
CA ALA A 20 -12.94 16.08 14.08
C ALA A 20 -11.80 15.19 14.61
N PHE A 21 -11.84 13.88 14.35
CA PHE A 21 -10.71 13.00 14.66
C PHE A 21 -9.63 13.18 13.59
N PRO A 22 -8.37 13.50 13.96
CA PRO A 22 -7.28 13.47 12.98
C PRO A 22 -7.16 12.05 12.42
N SER A 23 -7.18 11.91 11.10
CA SER A 23 -6.81 10.66 10.44
C SER A 23 -5.28 10.55 10.49
N TRP A 24 -4.76 9.81 11.46
CA TRP A 24 -3.34 9.45 11.47
C TRP A 24 -3.12 8.47 10.32
N ALA A 25 -2.31 8.86 9.33
CA ALA A 25 -1.83 7.89 8.36
C ALA A 25 -1.06 6.81 9.12
N GLN A 26 -1.53 5.56 9.08
CA GLN A 26 -0.83 4.44 9.70
C GLN A 26 0.33 4.04 8.80
N VAL A 27 1.45 4.76 8.91
CA VAL A 27 2.71 4.32 8.29
C VAL A 27 3.23 3.16 9.12
N GLY A 28 3.04 1.94 8.62
CA GLY A 28 3.59 0.73 9.23
C GLY A 28 5.11 0.67 9.13
N PRO A 29 5.77 -0.21 9.92
CA PRO A 29 7.20 -0.45 9.77
C PRO A 29 7.51 -1.09 8.42
N VAL A 30 8.75 -0.91 7.96
CA VAL A 30 9.29 -1.69 6.83
C VAL A 30 9.40 -3.15 7.26
N LEU A 31 8.70 -4.05 6.58
CA LEU A 31 8.73 -5.49 6.86
C LEU A 31 9.79 -6.23 6.04
N TRP A 32 10.14 -5.69 4.88
CA TRP A 32 11.15 -6.22 3.97
C TRP A 32 11.75 -5.06 3.16
N GLN A 33 13.05 -5.12 2.93
CA GLN A 33 13.78 -4.19 2.08
C GLN A 33 14.94 -4.91 1.40
N GLU A 34 15.37 -4.38 0.27
CA GLU A 34 16.58 -4.80 -0.45
C GLU A 34 17.33 -3.54 -0.87
N ASP A 35 18.63 -3.51 -0.59
CA ASP A 35 19.49 -2.35 -0.81
C ASP A 35 20.38 -2.53 -2.06
N PHE A 36 20.32 -3.71 -2.71
CA PHE A 36 20.97 -4.04 -3.98
C PHE A 36 22.49 -3.82 -4.02
N THR A 37 23.15 -3.90 -2.87
CA THR A 37 24.61 -3.86 -2.79
C THR A 37 25.27 -5.11 -3.41
N ARG A 38 24.56 -6.24 -3.32
CA ARG A 38 24.83 -7.51 -4.01
C ARG A 38 23.53 -8.31 -4.03
N ILE A 39 23.35 -9.18 -5.02
CA ILE A 39 22.21 -10.10 -5.04
C ILE A 39 22.40 -11.17 -3.95
N ASP A 40 21.47 -11.20 -2.99
CA ASP A 40 21.39 -12.24 -1.96
C ASP A 40 20.66 -13.47 -2.50
N ALA A 41 21.41 -14.56 -2.71
CA ALA A 41 20.88 -15.83 -3.20
C ALA A 41 19.97 -16.58 -2.20
N ASN A 42 19.81 -16.09 -0.97
CA ASN A 42 18.81 -16.60 -0.02
C ASN A 42 17.45 -15.88 -0.17
N VAL A 43 17.44 -14.72 -0.84
CA VAL A 43 16.22 -13.93 -1.10
C VAL A 43 15.78 -14.08 -2.56
N TRP A 44 16.73 -14.12 -3.48
CA TRP A 44 16.48 -14.13 -4.91
C TRP A 44 16.96 -15.43 -5.57
N THR A 45 16.21 -15.87 -6.57
CA THR A 45 16.56 -16.98 -7.46
C THR A 45 16.39 -16.51 -8.89
N PHE A 46 17.38 -16.81 -9.74
CA PHE A 46 17.32 -16.46 -11.15
C PHE A 46 16.62 -17.55 -11.94
N GLU A 47 15.67 -17.16 -12.77
CA GLU A 47 15.15 -18.00 -13.85
C GLU A 47 16.10 -17.94 -15.05
N THR A 48 16.20 -19.03 -15.80
CA THR A 48 17.05 -19.11 -17.00
C THR A 48 16.24 -19.66 -18.17
N GLY A 49 16.39 -19.03 -19.33
CA GLY A 49 15.73 -19.42 -20.57
C GLY A 49 14.51 -18.56 -20.95
N ASN A 50 13.70 -19.09 -21.86
CA ASN A 50 12.56 -18.39 -22.47
C ASN A 50 11.20 -18.94 -22.00
N GLY A 51 11.18 -19.88 -21.05
CA GLY A 51 9.95 -20.49 -20.55
C GLY A 51 9.06 -21.13 -21.63
N ASP A 52 7.85 -21.51 -21.24
CA ASP A 52 6.84 -22.00 -22.19
C ASP A 52 6.15 -20.82 -22.89
N TRP A 53 6.14 -20.84 -24.23
CA TRP A 53 5.58 -19.77 -25.08
C TRP A 53 6.09 -18.36 -24.73
N GLY A 54 7.40 -18.22 -24.47
CA GLY A 54 7.99 -16.94 -24.08
C GLY A 54 7.39 -16.47 -22.77
N TRP A 55 7.56 -17.23 -21.68
CA TRP A 55 6.95 -16.97 -20.36
C TRP A 55 5.44 -16.68 -20.37
N GLY A 56 4.71 -17.29 -21.30
CA GLY A 56 3.26 -17.14 -21.42
C GLY A 56 2.80 -15.85 -22.10
N ASN A 57 3.70 -15.05 -22.66
CA ASN A 57 3.37 -13.78 -23.31
C ASN A 57 4.11 -13.56 -24.65
N GLY A 58 4.78 -14.57 -25.18
CA GLY A 58 5.50 -14.49 -26.45
C GLY A 58 6.80 -13.68 -26.38
N GLU A 59 7.38 -13.52 -25.19
CA GLU A 59 8.72 -12.95 -25.03
C GLU A 59 9.74 -13.69 -25.91
N LEU A 60 10.64 -12.93 -26.53
CA LEU A 60 11.71 -13.48 -27.38
C LEU A 60 13.06 -13.58 -26.66
N GLU A 61 13.16 -12.99 -25.47
CA GLU A 61 14.37 -12.91 -24.67
C GLU A 61 14.72 -14.27 -24.04
N TYR A 62 16.01 -14.56 -23.87
CA TYR A 62 16.49 -15.72 -23.13
C TYR A 62 17.17 -15.25 -21.84
N TYR A 63 16.52 -15.44 -20.68
CA TYR A 63 17.07 -15.02 -19.40
C TYR A 63 18.35 -15.79 -19.06
N GLN A 64 19.33 -15.08 -18.51
CA GLN A 64 20.65 -15.59 -18.11
C GLN A 64 20.99 -15.07 -16.71
N THR A 65 21.93 -15.74 -16.04
CA THR A 65 22.38 -15.38 -14.68
C THR A 65 23.67 -14.53 -14.68
N ASP A 66 24.31 -14.36 -15.84
CA ASP A 66 25.68 -13.85 -15.99
C ASP A 66 25.77 -12.48 -16.68
#